data_AF-A0A6I4XFG0-F1
#
_entry.id   AF-A0A6I4XFG0-F1
#
_cell.length_a   1.000
_cell.length_b   1.000
_cell.length_c   1.000
_cell.angle_alpha   90.00
_cell.angle_beta   90.00
_cell.angle_gamma   90.00
#
_symmetry.space_group_name_H-M   'P 1'
#
loop_
_entity.id
_entity.type
_entity.pdbx_description
1 polymer ?
#
loop_
_entity_poly.entity_id
_entity_poly.type
_entity_poly.pdbx_seq_one_letter_code
_entity_poly.pdbx_strand_id
1 'polypeptide(L)'
;MDNNLYGNIIDFLGNILIALTSAGIAWYVSYKESSKNQRKDMLEKKQEQLGMLKLLALENTFNKASFETISETNNCLEKQSELSRLRTKIWDSLKFKLDQPSQVLEDIYLYYYQIESAKELSKEGIEEDPKILEDLAQMNLDILEMIEALIKNINENKTTFS
;
A
#
# COMPACT_ATOMS: atom_id res chain seq x y z
N MET A 1 -57.23 -48.94 7.31
CA MET A 1 -56.73 -48.05 6.23
C MET A 1 -55.63 -47.13 6.73
N ASP A 2 -55.18 -47.30 7.98
CA ASP A 2 -54.39 -46.29 8.71
C ASP A 2 -52.87 -46.40 8.47
N ASN A 3 -52.36 -47.59 8.15
CA ASN A 3 -50.93 -47.81 7.92
C ASN A 3 -50.36 -47.04 6.71
N ASN A 4 -51.17 -46.76 5.68
CA ASN A 4 -50.74 -45.96 4.52
C ASN A 4 -50.65 -44.47 4.85
N LEU A 5 -51.49 -43.97 5.77
CA LEU A 5 -51.48 -42.56 6.16
C LEU A 5 -50.27 -42.26 7.05
N TYR A 6 -49.98 -43.13 8.02
CA TYR A 6 -48.78 -43.02 8.87
C TYR A 6 -47.49 -43.17 8.07
N GLY A 7 -47.41 -44.10 7.11
CA GLY A 7 -46.26 -44.22 6.20
C GLY A 7 -46.00 -42.95 5.39
N ASN A 8 -47.05 -42.39 4.78
CA ASN A 8 -46.94 -41.16 3.99
C ASN A 8 -46.51 -39.94 4.83
N ILE A 9 -46.95 -39.84 6.09
CA ILE A 9 -46.55 -38.75 7.00
C ILE A 9 -45.08 -38.90 7.39
N ILE A 10 -44.62 -40.13 7.67
CA ILE A 10 -43.21 -40.41 8.01
C ILE A 10 -42.29 -40.09 6.82
N ASP A 11 -42.68 -40.48 5.61
CA ASP A 11 -41.92 -40.17 4.40
C ASP A 11 -41.87 -38.66 4.11
N PHE A 12 -42.98 -37.94 4.32
CA PHE A 12 -43.03 -36.48 4.20
C PHE A 12 -42.09 -35.78 5.20
N LEU A 13 -42.12 -36.19 6.47
CA LEU A 13 -41.23 -35.65 7.50
C LEU A 13 -39.76 -36.00 7.24
N GLY A 14 -39.46 -37.21 6.76
CA GLY A 14 -38.13 -37.62 6.35
C GLY A 14 -37.59 -36.75 5.22
N ASN A 15 -38.40 -36.48 4.20
CA ASN A 15 -38.04 -35.60 3.08
C ASN A 15 -37.80 -34.15 3.54
N ILE A 16 -38.60 -33.62 4.45
CA ILE A 16 -38.36 -32.29 5.04
C ILE A 16 -37.04 -32.26 5.81
N LEU A 17 -36.76 -33.27 6.63
CA LEU A 17 -35.53 -33.35 7.41
C LEU A 17 -34.28 -33.41 6.50
N ILE A 18 -34.34 -34.21 5.43
CA ILE A 18 -33.27 -34.30 4.44
C ILE A 18 -33.08 -32.96 3.73
N ALA A 19 -34.16 -32.29 3.33
CA ALA A 19 -34.10 -30.98 2.66
C ALA A 19 -33.48 -29.91 3.57
N LEU A 20 -33.89 -29.84 4.85
CA LEU A 20 -33.33 -28.90 5.82
C LEU A 20 -31.86 -29.17 6.12
N THR A 21 -31.47 -30.45 6.23
CA THR A 21 -30.07 -30.84 6.44
C THR A 21 -29.22 -30.48 5.23
N SER A 22 -29.73 -30.73 4.02
CA SER A 22 -29.05 -30.39 2.77
C SER A 22 -28.88 -28.86 2.62
N ALA A 23 -29.91 -28.08 2.95
CA ALA A 23 -29.85 -26.63 2.94
C ALA A 23 -28.86 -26.07 4.00
N GLY A 24 -28.83 -26.66 5.20
CA GLY A 24 -27.87 -26.30 6.24
C GLY A 24 -26.42 -26.58 5.83
N ILE A 25 -26.15 -27.73 5.22
CA ILE A 25 -24.83 -28.07 4.68
C ILE A 25 -24.44 -27.10 3.56
N ALA A 26 -25.36 -26.80 2.63
CA ALA A 26 -25.10 -25.86 1.53
C ALA A 26 -24.78 -24.45 2.04
N TRP A 27 -25.54 -23.95 3.03
CA TRP A 27 -25.26 -22.67 3.67
C TRP A 27 -23.90 -22.66 4.38
N TYR A 28 -23.57 -23.71 5.13
CA TYR A 28 -22.28 -23.81 5.83
C TYR A 28 -21.09 -23.85 4.86
N VAL A 29 -21.20 -24.62 3.77
CA VAL A 29 -20.17 -24.66 2.71
C VAL A 29 -20.02 -23.29 2.06
N SER A 30 -21.12 -22.63 1.71
CA SER A 30 -21.11 -21.29 1.12
C SER A 30 -20.49 -20.25 2.06
N TYR A 31 -20.82 -20.28 3.35
CA TYR A 31 -20.23 -19.40 4.36
C TYR A 31 -18.72 -19.63 4.52
N LYS A 32 -18.28 -20.89 4.56
CA LYS A 32 -16.86 -21.26 4.65
C LYS A 32 -16.08 -20.82 3.40
N GLU A 33 -16.68 -20.92 2.23
CA GLU A 33 -16.06 -20.49 0.97
C GLU A 33 -15.99 -18.96 0.86
N SER A 34 -17.06 -18.26 1.25
CA SER A 34 -17.11 -16.80 1.32
C SER A 34 -16.03 -16.24 2.25
N SER A 35 -15.92 -16.77 3.47
CA SER A 35 -14.89 -16.35 4.44
C SER A 35 -13.47 -16.65 3.96
N LYS A 36 -13.25 -17.78 3.26
CA LYS A 36 -11.95 -18.09 2.64
C LYS A 36 -11.59 -17.10 1.54
N ASN A 37 -12.55 -16.74 0.69
CA ASN A 37 -12.33 -15.75 -0.39
C ASN A 37 -12.05 -14.36 0.19
N GLN A 38 -12.82 -13.93 1.20
CA GLN A 38 -12.54 -12.67 1.90
C GLN A 38 -11.13 -12.62 2.51
N ARG A 39 -10.68 -13.73 3.13
CA ARG A 39 -9.32 -13.82 3.67
C ARG A 39 -8.27 -13.74 2.55
N LYS A 40 -8.51 -14.40 1.42
CA LYS A 40 -7.62 -14.34 0.26
C LYS A 40 -7.51 -12.92 -0.28
N ASP A 41 -8.64 -12.25 -0.52
CA ASP A 41 -8.67 -10.87 -1.03
C ASP A 41 -7.97 -9.89 -0.09
N MET A 42 -8.15 -10.05 1.22
CA MET A 42 -7.46 -9.24 2.24
C MET A 42 -5.93 -9.43 2.17
N LEU A 43 -5.47 -10.68 2.01
CA LEU A 43 -4.05 -10.98 1.90
C LEU A 43 -3.44 -10.43 0.61
N GLU A 44 -4.16 -10.54 -0.52
CA GLU A 44 -3.73 -10.00 -1.80
C GLU A 44 -3.61 -8.48 -1.75
N LYS A 45 -4.61 -7.77 -1.22
CA LYS A 45 -4.54 -6.31 -1.01
C LYS A 45 -3.36 -5.92 -0.13
N LYS A 46 -3.13 -6.65 0.97
CA LYS A 46 -1.99 -6.38 1.86
C LYS A 46 -0.65 -6.58 1.16
N GLN A 47 -0.52 -7.60 0.31
CA GLN A 47 0.68 -7.83 -0.50
C GLN A 47 0.88 -6.76 -1.57
N GLU A 48 -0.20 -6.31 -2.20
CA GLU A 48 -0.18 -5.21 -3.17
C GLU A 48 0.30 -3.92 -2.51
N GLN A 49 -0.29 -3.53 -1.37
CA GLN A 49 0.14 -2.34 -0.60
C GLN A 49 1.61 -2.43 -0.17
N LEU A 50 2.05 -3.61 0.29
CA LEU A 50 3.46 -3.84 0.62
C LEU A 50 4.37 -3.65 -0.60
N GLY A 51 3.97 -4.13 -1.78
CA GLY A 51 4.71 -3.95 -3.03
C GLY A 51 4.83 -2.49 -3.41
N MET A 52 3.73 -1.74 -3.33
CA MET A 52 3.68 -0.30 -3.61
C MET A 52 4.61 0.50 -2.69
N LEU A 53 4.56 0.25 -1.38
CA LEU A 53 5.44 0.90 -0.41
C LEU A 53 6.91 0.57 -0.65
N LYS A 54 7.25 -0.68 -1.01
CA LYS A 54 8.63 -1.06 -1.37
C LYS A 54 9.13 -0.35 -2.61
N LEU A 55 8.27 -0.14 -3.61
CA LEU A 55 8.61 0.62 -4.81
C LEU A 55 8.88 2.10 -4.46
N LEU A 56 8.06 2.70 -3.59
CA LEU A 56 8.30 4.06 -3.10
C LEU A 56 9.60 4.15 -2.29
N ALA A 57 9.88 3.20 -1.40
CA ALA A 57 11.13 3.17 -0.65
C ALA A 57 12.36 3.11 -1.59
N LEU A 58 12.26 2.32 -2.65
CA LEU A 58 13.31 2.24 -3.68
C LEU A 58 13.50 3.57 -4.41
N GLU A 59 12.42 4.27 -4.77
CA GLU A 59 12.49 5.61 -5.37
C GLU A 59 13.17 6.60 -4.42
N ASN A 60 12.80 6.58 -3.14
CA ASN A 60 13.35 7.49 -2.14
C ASN A 60 14.80 7.17 -1.79
N THR A 61 15.22 5.90 -1.83
CA THR A 61 16.62 5.51 -1.69
C THR A 61 17.45 6.02 -2.87
N PHE A 62 16.90 5.98 -4.09
CA PHE A 62 17.56 6.58 -5.24
C PHE A 62 17.70 8.10 -5.08
N ASN A 63 16.63 8.78 -4.67
CA ASN A 63 16.65 10.23 -4.44
C ASN A 63 17.62 10.62 -3.33
N LYS A 64 17.73 9.81 -2.26
CA LYS A 64 18.74 9.98 -1.20
C LYS A 64 20.16 10.02 -1.76
N ALA A 65 20.52 9.04 -2.59
CA ALA A 65 21.84 8.99 -3.23
C ALA A 65 22.08 10.22 -4.15
N SER A 66 21.03 10.70 -4.82
CA SER A 66 21.11 11.96 -5.59
C SER A 66 21.35 13.17 -4.67
N PHE A 67 20.70 13.25 -3.51
CA PHE A 67 20.96 14.32 -2.54
C PHE A 67 22.36 14.27 -1.94
N GLU A 68 22.88 13.07 -1.64
CA GLU A 68 24.28 12.89 -1.22
C GLU A 68 25.23 13.44 -2.29
N THR A 69 25.00 13.12 -3.56
CA THR A 69 25.78 13.66 -4.69
C THR A 69 25.67 15.18 -4.81
N ILE A 70 24.46 15.75 -4.65
CA ILE A 70 24.22 17.20 -4.65
C ILE A 70 25.00 17.89 -3.53
N SER A 71 25.08 17.28 -2.35
CA SER A 71 25.77 17.84 -1.19
C SER A 71 27.29 17.90 -1.36
N GLU A 72 27.87 16.92 -2.05
CA GLU A 72 29.31 16.84 -2.34
C GLU A 72 29.73 17.73 -3.52
N THR A 73 28.77 18.16 -4.33
CA THR A 73 29.00 18.95 -5.55
C THR A 73 29.11 20.43 -5.21
N ASN A 74 30.23 21.07 -5.55
CA ASN A 74 30.40 22.52 -5.32
C ASN A 74 29.85 23.39 -6.46
N ASN A 75 29.62 22.82 -7.65
CA ASN A 75 29.17 23.54 -8.84
C ASN A 75 27.63 23.57 -8.94
N CYS A 76 27.04 24.77 -8.95
CA CYS A 76 25.60 24.96 -9.02
C CYS A 76 24.95 24.37 -10.29
N LEU A 77 25.63 24.38 -11.44
CA LEU A 77 25.11 23.78 -12.68
C LEU A 77 25.04 22.25 -12.58
N GLU A 78 26.02 21.64 -11.91
CA GLU A 78 26.02 20.20 -11.64
C GLU A 78 24.94 19.84 -10.62
N LYS A 79 24.74 20.66 -9.57
CA LYS A 79 23.61 20.50 -8.64
C LYS A 79 22.26 20.53 -9.35
N GLN A 80 22.06 21.48 -10.27
CA GLN A 80 20.84 21.58 -11.06
C GLN A 80 20.62 20.34 -11.95
N SER A 81 21.69 19.82 -12.56
CA SER A 81 21.66 18.57 -13.33
C SER A 81 21.26 17.38 -12.45
N GLU A 82 21.78 17.27 -11.24
CA GLU A 82 21.40 16.19 -10.31
C GLU A 82 19.97 16.34 -9.78
N LEU A 83 19.49 17.57 -9.50
CA LEU A 83 18.08 17.82 -9.14
C LEU A 83 17.13 17.32 -10.23
N SER A 84 17.49 17.55 -11.49
CA SER A 84 16.71 17.06 -12.65
C SER A 84 16.62 15.53 -12.72
N ARG A 85 17.51 14.79 -12.04
CA ARG A 85 17.51 13.33 -11.99
C ARG A 85 16.65 12.75 -10.87
N LEU A 86 16.18 13.58 -9.93
CA LEU A 86 15.26 13.14 -8.88
C LEU A 86 14.02 12.48 -9.49
N ARG A 87 13.60 11.37 -8.89
CA ARG A 87 12.53 10.52 -9.41
C ARG A 87 11.23 10.76 -8.66
N THR A 88 10.15 10.77 -9.43
CA THR A 88 8.76 10.98 -8.96
C THR A 88 7.77 10.05 -9.67
N LYS A 89 8.27 9.23 -10.61
CA LYS A 89 7.44 8.41 -11.50
C LYS A 89 6.69 7.33 -10.75
N ILE A 90 7.32 6.73 -9.74
CA ILE A 90 6.67 5.68 -8.93
C ILE A 90 5.54 6.33 -8.14
N TRP A 91 5.79 7.45 -7.46
CA TRP A 91 4.74 8.20 -6.79
C TRP A 91 3.56 8.55 -7.69
N ASP A 92 3.82 9.13 -8.87
CA ASP A 92 2.75 9.50 -9.80
C ASP A 92 1.86 8.33 -10.22
N SER A 93 2.45 7.14 -10.33
CA SER A 93 1.72 5.92 -10.70
C SER A 93 0.93 5.28 -9.55
N LEU A 94 1.29 5.60 -8.29
CA LEU A 94 0.79 4.93 -7.09
C LEU A 94 -0.09 5.81 -6.20
N LYS A 95 -0.02 7.14 -6.31
CA LYS A 95 -0.70 8.08 -5.39
C LYS A 95 -2.19 7.87 -5.18
N PHE A 96 -2.90 7.33 -6.17
CA PHE A 96 -4.34 7.01 -6.08
C PHE A 96 -4.65 5.55 -5.70
N LYS A 97 -3.62 4.72 -5.49
CA LYS A 97 -3.75 3.28 -5.19
C LYS A 97 -3.27 2.93 -3.79
N LEU A 98 -2.47 3.80 -3.17
CA LEU A 98 -1.99 3.63 -1.82
C LEU A 98 -3.14 3.78 -0.83
N ASP A 99 -3.34 2.75 -0.02
CA ASP A 99 -4.32 2.71 1.05
C ASP A 99 -3.60 3.01 2.36
N GLN A 100 -3.45 4.31 2.66
CA GLN A 100 -2.76 4.83 3.85
C GLN A 100 -3.59 5.94 4.50
N PRO A 101 -3.36 6.25 5.79
CA PRO A 101 -3.99 7.38 6.45
C PRO A 101 -3.78 8.69 5.69
N SER A 102 -4.77 9.58 5.70
CA SER A 102 -4.73 10.84 4.92
C SER A 102 -3.50 11.69 5.22
N GLN A 103 -3.09 11.78 6.50
CA GLN A 103 -1.89 12.51 6.89
C GLN A 103 -0.63 11.96 6.20
N VAL A 104 -0.47 10.63 6.17
CA VAL A 104 0.67 9.98 5.52
C VAL A 104 0.69 10.29 4.02
N LEU A 105 -0.47 10.27 3.36
CA LEU A 105 -0.58 10.61 1.95
C LEU A 105 -0.25 12.08 1.67
N GLU A 106 -0.66 12.98 2.57
CA GLU A 106 -0.35 14.41 2.48
C GLU A 106 1.15 14.68 2.65
N ASP A 107 1.79 14.06 3.64
CA ASP A 107 3.23 14.20 3.88
C ASP A 107 4.04 13.73 2.66
N ILE A 108 3.69 12.57 2.10
CA ILE A 108 4.31 12.04 0.87
C ILE A 108 4.05 12.99 -0.30
N TYR A 109 2.81 13.46 -0.48
CA TYR A 109 2.45 14.39 -1.55
C TYR A 109 3.27 15.68 -1.49
N LEU A 110 3.38 16.30 -0.32
CA LEU A 110 4.13 17.53 -0.12
C LEU A 110 5.59 17.37 -0.51
N TYR A 111 6.23 16.28 -0.07
CA TYR A 111 7.61 16.00 -0.45
C TYR A 111 7.79 15.85 -1.97
N TYR A 112 6.93 15.07 -2.64
CA TYR A 112 7.04 14.89 -4.09
C TYR A 112 6.72 16.18 -4.87
N TYR A 113 5.80 17.00 -4.38
CA TYR A 113 5.54 18.33 -4.93
C TYR A 113 6.76 19.24 -4.82
N GLN A 114 7.46 19.20 -3.69
CA GLN A 114 8.69 19.97 -3.51
C GLN A 114 9.84 19.46 -4.38
N ILE A 115 9.94 18.15 -4.65
CA ILE A 115 10.89 17.63 -5.64
C ILE A 115 10.61 18.20 -7.03
N GLU A 116 9.35 18.17 -7.48
CA GLU A 116 9.01 18.73 -8.79
C GLU A 116 9.34 20.23 -8.85
N SER A 117 9.05 20.97 -7.78
CA SER A 117 9.42 22.39 -7.67
C SER A 117 10.93 22.59 -7.71
N ALA A 118 11.70 21.72 -7.05
CA ALA A 118 13.16 21.80 -6.99
C ALA A 118 13.84 21.55 -8.34
N LYS A 119 13.25 20.71 -9.20
CA LYS A 119 13.74 20.48 -10.57
C LYS A 119 13.70 21.74 -11.43
N GLU A 120 12.83 22.69 -11.09
CA GLU A 120 12.68 23.96 -11.81
C GLU A 120 13.58 25.07 -11.27
N LEU A 121 14.34 24.83 -10.19
CA LEU A 121 15.23 25.83 -9.61
C LEU A 121 16.30 26.26 -10.63
N SER A 122 16.46 27.57 -10.80
CA SER A 122 17.57 28.14 -11.54
C SER A 122 18.86 28.09 -10.73
N LYS A 123 19.98 28.35 -11.40
CA LYS A 123 21.28 28.48 -10.74
C LYS A 123 21.23 29.55 -9.64
N GLU A 124 20.63 30.70 -9.94
CA GLU A 124 20.49 31.82 -9.01
C GLU A 124 19.64 31.42 -7.80
N GLY A 125 18.55 30.67 -8.00
CA GLY A 125 17.71 30.18 -6.90
C GLY A 125 18.46 29.23 -5.94
N ILE A 126 19.36 28.39 -6.46
CA ILE A 126 20.21 27.51 -5.64
C ILE A 126 21.25 28.31 -4.85
N GLU A 127 21.79 29.38 -5.44
CA GLU A 127 22.80 30.24 -4.78
C GLU A 127 22.18 31.15 -3.71
N GLU A 128 20.95 31.63 -3.94
CA GLU A 128 20.21 32.50 -3.01
C GLU A 128 19.73 31.77 -1.76
N ASP A 129 19.32 30.50 -1.90
CA ASP A 129 18.86 29.67 -0.80
C ASP A 129 19.42 28.24 -0.86
N PRO A 130 20.67 28.02 -0.46
CA PRO A 130 21.27 26.68 -0.46
C PRO A 130 20.59 25.74 0.56
N LYS A 131 19.90 26.28 1.57
CA LYS A 131 19.20 25.48 2.59
C LYS A 131 18.05 24.68 2.01
N ILE A 132 17.45 25.12 0.91
CA ILE A 132 16.37 24.38 0.25
C ILE A 132 16.79 22.93 -0.07
N LEU A 133 18.07 22.71 -0.41
CA LEU A 133 18.60 21.38 -0.72
C LEU A 133 18.79 20.52 0.52
N GLU A 134 19.20 21.13 1.63
CA GLU A 134 19.34 20.47 2.93
C GLU A 134 17.96 20.07 3.47
N ASP A 135 16.97 20.96 3.37
CA ASP A 135 15.59 20.73 3.80
C ASP A 135 14.95 19.61 2.98
N LEU A 136 15.13 19.62 1.65
CA LEU A 136 14.65 18.55 0.76
C LEU A 136 15.31 17.19 1.05
N ALA A 137 16.62 17.19 1.34
CA ALA A 137 17.33 15.98 1.72
C ALA A 137 16.81 15.44 3.06
N GLN A 138 16.54 16.31 4.03
CA GLN A 138 15.95 15.89 5.30
C GLN A 138 14.53 15.34 5.10
N MET A 139 13.69 16.00 4.29
CA MET A 139 12.36 15.47 3.97
C MET A 139 12.41 14.11 3.29
N ASN A 140 13.39 13.88 2.39
CA ASN A 140 13.60 12.57 1.79
C ASN A 140 13.88 11.49 2.86
N LEU A 141 14.70 11.80 3.87
CA LEU A 141 14.99 10.89 4.97
C LEU A 141 13.75 10.62 5.81
N ASP A 142 13.02 11.66 6.21
CA ASP A 142 11.82 11.54 7.03
C ASP A 142 10.74 10.68 6.33
N ILE A 143 10.55 10.90 5.03
CA ILE A 143 9.63 10.11 4.20
C ILE A 143 10.10 8.67 4.04
N LEU A 144 11.41 8.44 3.82
CA LEU A 144 11.96 7.10 3.70
C LEU A 144 11.77 6.31 5.01
N GLU A 145 12.08 6.91 6.15
CA GLU A 145 11.89 6.29 7.48
C GLU A 145 10.42 5.96 7.74
N MET A 146 9.51 6.89 7.41
CA MET A 146 8.07 6.65 7.51
C MET A 146 7.63 5.46 6.64
N ILE A 147 8.06 5.40 5.38
CA ILE A 147 7.71 4.29 4.47
C ILE A 147 8.28 2.96 5.00
N GLU A 148 9.51 2.95 5.50
CA GLU A 148 10.13 1.76 6.08
C GLU A 148 9.39 1.27 7.34
N ALA A 149 8.94 2.19 8.20
CA ALA A 149 8.10 1.87 9.35
C ALA A 149 6.75 1.25 8.93
N LEU A 150 6.11 1.77 7.88
CA LEU A 150 4.88 1.19 7.32
C LEU A 150 5.12 -0.23 6.78
N ILE A 151 6.21 -0.43 6.03
CA ILE A 151 6.62 -1.74 5.52
C ILE A 151 6.83 -2.73 6.67
N LYS A 152 7.52 -2.30 7.74
CA LYS A 152 7.78 -3.11 8.93
C LYS A 152 6.46 -3.50 9.62
N ASN A 153 5.57 -2.55 9.88
CA ASN A 153 4.27 -2.78 10.50
C ASN A 153 3.41 -3.79 9.70
N ILE A 154 3.42 -3.71 8.38
CA ILE A 154 2.70 -4.65 7.51
C ILE A 154 3.27 -6.07 7.64
N ASN A 155 4.60 -6.21 7.71
CA ASN A 155 5.28 -7.49 7.85
C ASN A 155 5.13 -8.10 9.25
N GLU A 156 5.20 -7.28 10.31
CA GLU A 156 4.99 -7.74 11.69
C GLU A 156 3.54 -8.18 11.93
N ASN A 157 2.56 -7.48 11.34
CA ASN A 157 1.18 -7.93 11.34
C ASN A 157 0.92 -9.21 10.49
N LYS A 158 1.95 -9.90 9.98
CA LYS A 158 1.82 -11.25 9.38
C LYS A 158 1.98 -12.37 10.40
N THR A 159 2.65 -12.13 11.54
CA THR A 159 3.00 -13.21 12.49
C THR A 159 1.87 -13.56 13.47
N THR A 160 0.83 -12.72 13.58
CA THR A 160 -0.28 -12.88 14.53
C THR A 160 -1.44 -13.76 14.05
N PHE A 161 -1.42 -14.27 12.82
CA PHE A 161 -2.46 -15.15 12.27
C PHE A 161 -1.93 -16.53 11.82
N SER A 162 -0.88 -16.99 12.50
CA SER A 162 -0.31 -18.34 12.36
C SER A 162 -1.15 -19.36 13.10
#